data_AF-A0A3Q0CSF1-F1
#
_entry.id   AF-A0A3Q0CSF1-F1
#
_cell.length_a   1.000
_cell.length_b   1.000
_cell.length_c   1.000
_cell.angle_alpha   90.00
_cell.angle_beta   90.00
_cell.angle_gamma   90.00
#
_symmetry.space_group_name_H-M   'P 1'
#
loop_
_entity.id
_entity.type
_entity.pdbx_description
1 polymer ?
#
loop_
_entity_poly.entity_id
_entity_poly.type
_entity_poly.pdbx_seq_one_letter_code
_entity_poly.pdbx_strand_id
1 'polypeptide(L)'
;MDFNQLEAFLTAQTKKQGGITCDQAAVISKFWKSHKTRIRESLLNQSRWDNGLRGLSWRVDGKSQSRHSAQIDTPVAIVELEFGKSGQESEFLCLEFDEVKVKQTLKRLSEVEESINSLMQAA
;
A
#
# COMPACT_ATOMS: atom_id res chain seq x y z
N MET A 1 20.63 7.89 4.14
CA MET A 1 21.97 8.43 4.41
C MET A 1 22.88 7.35 4.97
N ASP A 2 23.98 7.05 4.27
CA ASP A 2 25.07 6.20 4.78
C ASP A 2 26.04 6.99 5.69
N PHE A 3 27.05 6.31 6.26
CA PHE A 3 27.97 6.95 7.20
C PHE A 3 28.89 7.97 6.53
N ASN A 4 29.29 7.74 5.29
CA ASN A 4 30.15 8.68 4.56
C ASN A 4 29.40 9.97 4.25
N GLN A 5 28.12 9.84 3.86
CA GLN A 5 27.23 10.98 3.63
C GLN A 5 26.96 11.76 4.93
N LEU A 6 26.78 11.07 6.06
CA LEU A 6 26.58 11.72 7.35
C LEU A 6 27.83 12.51 7.78
N GLU A 7 29.01 11.91 7.70
CA GLU A 7 30.26 12.57 8.09
C GLU A 7 30.54 13.79 7.19
N ALA A 8 30.31 13.66 5.87
CA ALA A 8 30.40 14.79 4.95
C ALA A 8 29.42 15.92 5.31
N PHE A 9 28.16 15.58 5.64
CA PHE A 9 27.15 16.54 6.06
C PHE A 9 27.54 17.26 7.36
N LEU A 10 27.94 16.51 8.39
CA LEU A 10 28.32 17.08 9.69
C LEU A 10 29.57 17.95 9.57
N THR A 11 30.56 17.53 8.77
CA THR A 11 31.76 18.32 8.48
C THR A 11 31.42 19.64 7.79
N ALA A 12 30.43 19.65 6.89
CA ALA A 12 29.96 20.87 6.26
C ALA A 12 29.25 21.79 7.27
N GLN A 13 28.46 21.23 8.21
CA GLN A 13 27.75 22.01 9.22
C GLN A 13 28.67 22.62 10.27
N THR A 14 29.77 21.96 10.65
CA THR A 14 30.74 22.52 11.60
C THR A 14 31.60 23.62 11.00
N LYS A 15 31.77 23.64 9.67
CA LYS A 15 32.53 24.69 8.94
C LYS A 15 31.69 25.91 8.60
N LYS A 16 30.36 25.82 8.70
CA LYS A 16 29.44 26.92 8.38
C LYS A 16 29.43 27.96 9.49
N GLN A 17 29.45 29.25 9.14
CA GLN A 17 29.30 30.34 10.10
C GLN A 17 27.90 30.28 10.74
N GLY A 18 27.83 30.24 12.09
CA GLY A 18 26.58 29.99 12.82
C GLY A 18 26.08 28.54 12.73
N GLY A 19 26.93 27.62 12.31
CA GLY A 19 26.65 26.18 12.27
C GLY A 19 26.76 25.50 13.63
N ILE A 20 26.78 24.17 13.62
CA ILE A 20 26.85 23.35 14.84
C ILE A 20 28.29 23.20 15.33
N THR A 21 28.46 23.02 16.64
CA THR A 21 29.78 22.76 17.21
C THR A 21 30.23 21.31 16.95
N CYS A 22 31.53 21.04 17.10
CA CYS A 22 32.07 19.68 16.99
C CYS A 22 31.41 18.71 17.99
N ASP A 23 31.13 19.17 19.21
CA ASP A 23 30.47 18.36 20.23
C ASP A 23 29.02 18.03 19.84
N GLN A 24 28.29 19.00 19.30
CA GLN A 24 26.95 18.78 18.77
C GLN A 24 26.97 17.78 17.61
N ALA A 25 27.93 17.91 16.69
CA ALA A 25 28.11 16.97 15.58
C ALA A 25 28.42 15.55 16.08
N ALA A 26 29.24 15.40 17.12
CA ALA A 26 29.55 14.10 17.72
C ALA A 26 28.29 13.43 18.32
N VAL A 27 27.46 14.20 19.02
CA VAL A 27 26.18 13.71 19.57
C VAL A 27 25.23 13.29 18.45
N ILE A 28 25.10 14.09 17.39
CA ILE A 28 24.26 13.76 16.22
C ILE A 28 24.76 12.50 15.51
N SER A 29 26.09 12.36 15.33
CA SER A 29 26.71 11.17 14.75
C SER A 29 26.38 9.92 15.58
N LYS A 30 26.49 10.01 16.91
CA LYS A 30 26.13 8.91 17.83
C LYS A 30 24.65 8.57 17.79
N PHE A 31 23.78 9.57 17.77
CA PHE A 31 22.33 9.40 17.65
C PHE A 31 21.97 8.67 16.35
N TRP A 32 22.48 9.14 15.21
CA TRP A 32 22.20 8.51 13.92
C TRP A 32 22.74 7.08 13.86
N LYS A 33 23.97 6.84 14.32
CA LYS A 33 24.57 5.49 14.41
C LYS A 33 23.70 4.53 15.22
N SER A 34 23.11 5.00 16.32
CA SER A 34 22.32 4.17 17.24
C SER A 34 20.88 3.96 16.76
N HIS A 35 20.30 4.91 16.04
CA HIS A 35 18.86 4.92 15.75
C HIS A 35 18.48 4.85 14.27
N LYS A 36 19.44 4.86 13.33
CA LYS A 36 19.16 4.83 11.88
C LYS A 36 18.16 3.75 11.48
N THR A 37 18.29 2.54 12.02
CA THR A 37 17.37 1.43 11.71
C THR A 37 15.95 1.74 12.16
N ARG A 38 15.76 2.17 13.41
CA ARG A 38 14.45 2.55 13.96
C ARG A 38 13.83 3.74 13.24
N ILE A 39 14.64 4.75 12.88
CA ILE A 39 14.17 5.91 12.09
C ILE A 39 13.72 5.44 10.70
N ARG A 40 14.52 4.59 10.03
CA ARG A 40 14.14 4.00 8.74
C ARG A 40 12.85 3.19 8.85
N GLU A 41 12.72 2.33 9.85
CA GLU A 41 11.52 1.53 10.08
C GLU A 41 10.30 2.41 10.33
N SER A 42 10.43 3.44 11.17
CA SER A 42 9.36 4.42 11.43
C SER A 42 8.92 5.12 10.14
N LEU A 43 9.87 5.60 9.33
CA LEU A 43 9.58 6.25 8.05
C LEU A 43 8.93 5.27 7.06
N LEU A 44 9.43 4.03 6.98
CA LEU A 44 8.85 3.00 6.11
C LEU A 44 7.43 2.63 6.52
N ASN A 45 7.16 2.52 7.82
CA ASN A 45 5.83 2.24 8.33
C ASN A 45 4.86 3.40 8.05
N GLN A 46 5.33 4.65 8.13
CA GLN A 46 4.53 5.83 7.77
C GLN A 46 4.34 6.00 6.26
N SER A 47 5.29 5.51 5.45
CA SER A 47 5.22 5.62 3.99
C SER A 47 4.45 4.48 3.32
N ARG A 48 4.21 3.37 4.03
CA ARG A 48 3.42 2.24 3.51
C ARG A 48 1.96 2.63 3.47
N TRP A 49 1.27 2.22 2.40
CA TRP A 49 -0.18 2.23 2.36
C TRP A 49 -0.65 1.09 3.26
N ASP A 50 -0.76 1.38 4.56
CA ASP A 50 -1.06 0.39 5.59
C ASP A 50 -2.48 -0.20 5.43
N ASN A 51 -3.37 0.53 4.74
CA ASN A 51 -4.66 0.01 4.29
C ASN A 51 -4.47 -0.81 3.01
N GLY A 52 -4.58 -2.13 3.13
CA GLY A 52 -4.53 -3.05 2.00
C GLY A 52 -5.81 -3.87 1.85
N LEU A 53 -6.02 -4.40 0.64
CA LEU A 53 -6.94 -5.52 0.43
C LEU A 53 -6.30 -6.78 1.03
N ARG A 54 -6.90 -7.34 2.08
CA ARG A 54 -6.38 -8.49 2.84
C ARG A 54 -6.99 -9.81 2.40
N GLY A 55 -8.22 -9.76 1.89
CA GLY A 55 -8.99 -10.94 1.50
C GLY A 55 -9.99 -10.63 0.40
N LEU A 56 -10.27 -11.64 -0.41
CA LEU A 56 -11.32 -11.62 -1.41
C LEU A 56 -12.02 -12.97 -1.37
N SER A 57 -13.33 -12.94 -1.10
CA SER A 57 -14.20 -14.11 -1.13
C SER A 57 -15.33 -13.84 -2.12
N TRP A 58 -15.76 -14.84 -2.87
CA TRP A 58 -16.87 -14.66 -3.81
C TRP A 58 -17.66 -15.95 -4.00
N ARG A 59 -18.91 -15.78 -4.42
CA ARG A 59 -19.78 -16.88 -4.86
C ARG A 59 -20.70 -16.41 -5.98
N VAL A 60 -21.32 -17.37 -6.68
CA VAL A 60 -22.31 -17.11 -7.72
C VAL A 60 -23.66 -17.64 -7.26
N ASP A 61 -24.63 -16.74 -7.20
CA ASP A 61 -26.02 -17.03 -6.83
C ASP A 61 -26.92 -16.80 -8.06
N GLY A 62 -28.08 -17.47 -8.11
CA GLY A 62 -29.12 -17.19 -9.11
C GLY A 62 -30.14 -16.21 -8.55
N LYS A 63 -30.43 -15.12 -9.25
CA LYS A 63 -31.54 -14.23 -8.89
C LYS A 63 -32.84 -14.72 -9.51
N SER A 64 -33.78 -15.16 -8.66
CA SER A 64 -35.14 -15.46 -9.09
C SER A 64 -35.99 -14.18 -9.12
N GLN A 65 -36.65 -13.90 -10.25
CA GLN A 65 -37.71 -12.88 -10.31
C GLN A 65 -39.08 -13.51 -10.08
N SER A 66 -39.89 -12.96 -9.16
CA SER A 66 -41.28 -13.37 -8.88
C SER A 66 -42.28 -12.43 -9.59
N ARG A 67 -43.54 -12.72 -9.95
CA ARG A 67 -44.42 -13.92 -9.89
C ARG A 67 -45.16 -14.17 -11.22
N HIS A 68 -44.80 -13.49 -12.32
CA HIS A 68 -45.60 -13.48 -13.57
C HIS A 68 -44.82 -13.72 -14.87
N SER A 69 -43.63 -14.29 -14.79
CA SER A 69 -42.80 -14.55 -15.96
C SER A 69 -41.98 -15.83 -15.77
N ALA A 70 -41.72 -16.53 -16.88
CA ALA A 70 -40.87 -17.70 -16.92
C ALA A 70 -39.59 -17.45 -16.11
N GLN A 71 -39.27 -18.38 -15.23
CA GLN A 71 -38.16 -18.34 -14.29
C GLN A 71 -36.84 -18.08 -15.05
N ILE A 72 -36.39 -16.82 -15.08
CA ILE A 72 -35.07 -16.44 -15.59
C ILE A 72 -34.17 -16.37 -14.36
N ASP A 73 -33.42 -17.45 -14.11
CA ASP A 73 -32.36 -17.47 -13.11
C ASP A 73 -31.16 -16.73 -13.69
N THR A 74 -31.10 -15.41 -13.50
CA THR A 74 -29.93 -14.63 -13.93
C THR A 74 -28.80 -14.85 -12.92
N PRO A 75 -27.64 -15.38 -13.34
CA PRO A 75 -26.50 -15.58 -12.44
C PRO A 75 -25.91 -14.23 -12.03
N VAL A 76 -25.52 -14.15 -10.77
CA VAL A 76 -24.99 -12.95 -10.15
C VAL A 76 -23.83 -13.34 -9.23
N ALA A 77 -22.70 -12.63 -9.34
CA ALA A 77 -21.58 -12.81 -8.44
C ALA A 77 -21.72 -11.89 -7.21
N ILE A 78 -21.64 -12.47 -6.02
CA ILE A 78 -21.50 -11.75 -4.76
C ILE A 78 -20.03 -11.82 -4.37
N VAL A 79 -19.41 -10.64 -4.24
CA VAL A 79 -17.98 -10.50 -3.92
C VAL A 79 -17.86 -9.75 -2.60
N GLU A 80 -17.09 -10.29 -1.68
CA GLU A 80 -16.73 -9.67 -0.41
C GLU A 80 -15.22 -9.34 -0.44
N LEU A 81 -14.92 -8.07 -0.15
CA LEU A 81 -13.56 -7.55 -0.07
C LEU A 81 -13.26 -7.21 1.39
N GLU A 82 -12.17 -7.75 1.91
CA GLU A 82 -11.67 -7.46 3.25
C GLU A 82 -10.57 -6.40 3.17
N PHE A 83 -10.77 -5.25 3.82
CA PHE A 83 -9.79 -4.17 3.91
C PHE A 83 -9.30 -4.04 5.36
N GLY A 84 -8.04 -3.71 5.56
CA GLY A 84 -7.56 -3.44 6.91
C GLY A 84 -6.08 -3.17 7.01
N LYS A 85 -5.68 -2.78 8.22
CA LYS A 85 -4.28 -2.58 8.63
C LYS A 85 -3.79 -3.75 9.46
N SER A 86 -2.48 -3.96 9.49
CA SER A 86 -1.89 -4.99 10.34
C SER A 86 -2.18 -4.72 11.82
N GLY A 87 -2.80 -5.68 12.50
CA GLY A 87 -3.13 -5.59 13.93
C GLY A 87 -4.37 -4.76 14.26
N GLN A 88 -5.19 -4.39 13.27
CA GLN A 88 -6.49 -3.73 13.47
C GLN A 88 -7.63 -4.63 12.96
N GLU A 89 -8.86 -4.32 13.37
CA GLU A 89 -10.05 -4.98 12.83
C GLU A 89 -10.23 -4.67 11.34
N SER A 90 -10.67 -5.66 10.58
CA SER A 90 -10.92 -5.53 9.15
C SER A 90 -12.31 -4.96 8.88
N GLU A 91 -12.42 -4.18 7.81
CA GLU A 91 -13.67 -3.72 7.21
C GLU A 91 -14.03 -4.61 6.01
N PHE A 92 -15.33 -4.84 5.80
CA PHE A 92 -15.83 -5.71 4.73
C PHE A 92 -16.74 -4.94 3.79
N LEU A 93 -16.51 -5.08 2.48
CA LEU A 93 -17.36 -4.50 1.44
C LEU A 93 -17.94 -5.61 0.57
N CYS A 94 -19.27 -5.73 0.58
CA CYS A 94 -20.00 -6.66 -0.26
C CYS A 94 -20.52 -5.97 -1.52
N LEU A 95 -20.23 -6.54 -2.67
CA LEU A 95 -20.58 -6.03 -3.98
C LEU A 95 -21.27 -7.11 -4.81
N GLU A 96 -22.15 -6.67 -5.68
CA GLU A 96 -22.89 -7.53 -6.59
C GLU A 96 -22.52 -7.20 -8.04
N PHE A 97 -22.13 -8.24 -8.78
CA PHE A 97 -21.71 -8.13 -10.17
C PHE A 97 -22.55 -9.03 -11.07
N ASP A 98 -22.98 -8.49 -12.20
CA ASP A 98 -23.39 -9.28 -13.35
C ASP A 98 -22.15 -9.68 -14.17
N GLU A 99 -22.33 -10.57 -15.15
CA GLU A 99 -21.24 -11.06 -16.01
C GLU A 99 -20.48 -9.92 -16.71
N VAL A 100 -21.19 -8.85 -17.12
CA VAL A 100 -20.59 -7.71 -17.83
C VAL A 100 -19.65 -6.97 -16.88
N LYS A 101 -20.09 -6.67 -15.67
CA LYS A 101 -19.26 -5.98 -14.68
C LYS A 101 -18.07 -6.83 -14.24
N VAL A 102 -18.22 -8.16 -14.09
CA VAL A 102 -17.08 -9.04 -13.80
C VAL A 102 -16.02 -8.93 -14.90
N LYS A 103 -16.42 -9.06 -16.17
CA LYS A 103 -15.50 -8.95 -17.32
C LYS A 103 -14.80 -7.58 -17.38
N GLN A 104 -15.54 -6.50 -17.09
CA GLN A 104 -14.96 -5.15 -17.05
C GLN A 104 -13.93 -4.99 -15.93
N THR A 105 -14.21 -5.52 -14.73
CA THR A 105 -13.27 -5.51 -13.61
C THR A 105 -11.99 -6.28 -13.95
N LEU A 106 -12.11 -7.48 -14.52
CA LEU A 106 -10.96 -8.28 -14.95
C LEU A 106 -10.10 -7.53 -15.97
N LYS A 107 -10.73 -6.91 -16.98
CA LYS A 107 -10.02 -6.12 -17.97
C LYS A 107 -9.21 -4.97 -17.33
N ARG A 108 -9.83 -4.23 -16.40
CA ARG A 108 -9.15 -3.13 -15.70
C ARG A 108 -7.99 -3.63 -14.83
N LEU A 109 -8.14 -4.77 -14.17
CA LEU A 109 -7.05 -5.36 -13.38
C LEU A 109 -5.86 -5.75 -14.27
N SER A 110 -6.12 -6.31 -15.46
CA SER A 110 -5.07 -6.62 -16.43
C SER A 110 -4.36 -5.36 -16.94
N GLU A 111 -5.10 -4.29 -17.26
CA GLU A 111 -4.49 -3.01 -17.68
C GLU A 111 -3.59 -2.41 -16.58
N VAL A 112 -4.00 -2.53 -15.31
CA VAL A 112 -3.19 -2.11 -14.16
C VAL A 112 -1.93 -2.97 -14.02
N GLU A 113 -2.04 -4.28 -14.14
CA GLU A 113 -0.90 -5.21 -14.10
C GLU A 113 0.12 -4.91 -15.20
N GLU A 114 -0.33 -4.70 -16.44
CA GLU A 114 0.52 -4.30 -17.56
C GLU A 114 1.25 -2.98 -17.29
N SER A 115 0.55 -1.99 -16.74
CA SER A 115 1.13 -0.70 -16.38
C SER A 115 2.22 -0.83 -15.31
N ILE A 116 1.99 -1.62 -14.27
CA ILE A 116 2.98 -1.90 -13.21
C ILE A 116 4.21 -2.59 -13.80
N ASN A 117 4.01 -3.62 -14.63
CA ASN A 117 5.10 -4.35 -15.26
C ASN A 117 5.96 -3.45 -16.16
N SER A 118 5.33 -2.53 -16.91
CA SER A 118 6.05 -1.55 -17.73
C SER A 118 6.92 -0.61 -16.88
N LEU A 119 6.41 -0.12 -15.75
CA LEU A 119 7.18 0.74 -14.83
C LEU A 119 8.35 0.00 -14.18
N MET A 120 8.18 -1.28 -13.86
CA MET A 120 9.24 -2.10 -13.26
C MET A 120 10.37 -2.43 -14.23
N GLN A 121 10.08 -2.56 -15.53
CA GLN A 121 11.11 -2.81 -16.56
C GLN A 121 11.90 -1.56 -16.95
N ALA A 122 11.36 -0.37 -16.68
CA ALA A 122 12.00 0.91 -16.98
C ALA A 122 12.98 1.41 -15.88
N ALA A 123 13.10 0.66 -14.77
CA ALA A 123 13.96 0.96 -13.62
C ALA A 123 15.16 0.02 -13.54
#